data_AF-A0A937Z100-F1
#
_entry.id   AF-A0A937Z100-F1
#
_cell.length_a   1.000
_cell.length_b   1.000
_cell.length_c   1.000
_cell.angle_alpha   90.00
_cell.angle_beta   90.00
_cell.angle_gamma   90.00
#
_symmetry.space_group_name_H-M   'P 1'
#
loop_
_entity.id
_entity.type
_entity.pdbx_description
1 polymer ?
#
loop_
_entity_poly.entity_id
_entity_poly.type
_entity_poly.pdbx_seq_one_letter_code
_entity_poly.pdbx_strand_id
1 'polypeptide(L)'
;MNPVDGAVLVWVPGTAEACPNGKFRMGSMPEEIDGLWTANGWDVAWKEFTKDEQPAHEVELDGFRLHKHEVTVGQYAKFMAATGHEAPEYWADQKGQVDLPVVSVSWDDAQAYCKWAGG
;
A
#
# COMPACT_ATOMS: atom_id res chain seq x y z
N MET A 1 8.44 -15.29 6.05
CA MET A 1 9.16 -14.17 5.41
C MET A 1 9.30 -14.48 3.93
N ASN A 2 9.28 -13.47 3.07
CA ASN A 2 9.63 -13.61 1.66
C ASN A 2 11.13 -13.97 1.56
N PRO A 3 11.51 -15.04 0.84
CA PRO A 3 12.89 -15.51 0.77
C PRO A 3 13.81 -14.61 -0.07
N VAL A 4 13.26 -13.73 -0.92
CA VAL A 4 14.03 -12.88 -1.83
C VAL A 4 14.49 -11.60 -1.12
N ASP A 5 13.56 -10.87 -0.53
CA ASP A 5 13.84 -9.57 0.10
C ASP A 5 13.89 -9.64 1.65
N GLY A 6 13.36 -10.71 2.25
CA GLY A 6 13.24 -10.88 3.69
C GLY A 6 12.00 -10.24 4.31
N ALA A 7 11.05 -9.72 3.52
CA ALA A 7 9.85 -9.08 4.03
C ALA A 7 8.97 -10.02 4.85
N VAL A 8 8.36 -9.50 5.92
CA VAL A 8 7.35 -10.25 6.67
C VAL A 8 6.05 -10.22 5.88
N LEU A 9 5.59 -11.38 5.44
CA LEU A 9 4.30 -11.56 4.78
C LEU A 9 3.24 -11.95 5.82
N VAL A 10 2.08 -11.29 5.75
CA VAL A 10 0.87 -11.65 6.51
C VAL A 10 -0.15 -12.27 5.57
N TRP A 11 -0.91 -13.25 6.07
CA TRP A 11 -2.08 -13.78 5.38
C TRP A 11 -3.26 -12.83 5.61
N VAL A 12 -3.86 -12.37 4.52
CA VAL A 12 -5.14 -11.66 4.53
C VAL A 12 -6.19 -12.67 4.08
N PRO A 13 -7.08 -13.12 4.99
CA PRO A 13 -8.11 -14.08 4.63
C PRO A 13 -9.06 -13.49 3.60
N GLY A 14 -9.56 -14.35 2.71
CA GLY A 14 -10.55 -13.96 1.72
C GLY A 14 -11.86 -13.54 2.37
N THR A 15 -12.65 -12.76 1.66
CA THR A 15 -13.92 -12.22 2.16
C THR A 15 -14.93 -13.30 2.58
N ALA A 16 -14.93 -14.47 1.92
CA ALA A 16 -15.72 -15.64 2.31
C ALA A 16 -15.33 -16.23 3.69
N GLU A 17 -14.07 -16.07 4.10
CA GLU A 17 -13.56 -16.51 5.41
C GLU A 17 -13.74 -15.41 6.47
N ALA A 18 -13.47 -14.16 6.11
CA ALA A 18 -13.34 -13.04 7.04
C ALA A 18 -14.65 -12.30 7.34
N CYS A 19 -15.63 -12.36 6.43
CA CYS A 19 -16.82 -11.52 6.48
C CYS A 19 -18.11 -12.36 6.53
N PRO A 20 -19.08 -12.04 7.39
CA PRO A 20 -20.33 -12.82 7.51
C PRO A 20 -21.12 -12.98 6.20
N ASN A 21 -21.07 -11.98 5.32
CA ASN A 21 -21.78 -11.99 4.04
C ASN A 21 -20.86 -12.29 2.85
N GLY A 22 -19.62 -12.75 3.10
CA GLY A 22 -18.64 -13.03 2.06
C GLY A 22 -18.11 -11.79 1.34
N LYS A 23 -18.34 -10.59 1.86
CA LYS A 23 -18.03 -9.30 1.22
C LYS A 23 -17.57 -8.27 2.24
N PHE A 24 -16.71 -7.36 1.83
CA PHE A 24 -16.40 -6.13 2.58
C PHE A 24 -16.78 -4.89 1.78
N ARG A 25 -16.93 -3.75 2.46
CA ARG A 25 -17.22 -2.46 1.83
C ARG A 25 -15.92 -1.70 1.58
N MET A 26 -15.63 -1.38 0.32
CA MET A 26 -14.51 -0.54 -0.10
C MET A 26 -15.02 0.85 -0.50
N GLY A 27 -14.27 1.90 -0.16
CA GLY A 27 -14.66 3.29 -0.38
C GLY A 27 -15.45 3.92 0.78
N SER A 28 -15.67 5.22 0.69
CA SER A 28 -16.29 6.05 1.74
C SER A 28 -17.77 6.28 1.47
N MET A 29 -18.63 6.18 2.50
CA MET A 29 -20.04 6.56 2.37
C MET A 29 -20.23 8.07 2.55
N PRO A 30 -21.25 8.68 1.91
CA PRO A 30 -21.57 10.09 2.11
C PRO A 30 -21.74 10.46 3.59
N GLU A 31 -22.37 9.60 4.38
CA GLU A 31 -22.62 9.85 5.81
C GLU A 31 -21.32 9.86 6.64
N GLU A 32 -20.32 9.06 6.25
CA GLU A 32 -19.01 9.04 6.90
C GLU A 32 -18.22 10.31 6.59
N ILE A 33 -18.26 10.75 5.33
CA ILE A 33 -17.64 12.00 4.88
C ILE A 33 -18.30 13.19 5.59
N ASP A 34 -19.63 13.24 5.63
CA ASP A 34 -20.38 14.28 6.34
C ASP A 34 -20.06 14.30 7.83
N GLY A 35 -19.95 13.12 8.45
CA GLY A 35 -19.55 12.94 9.84
C GLY A 35 -18.15 13.50 10.13
N LEU A 36 -17.16 13.16 9.29
CA LEU A 36 -15.78 13.67 9.42
C LEU A 36 -15.71 15.20 9.29
N TRP A 37 -16.42 15.78 8.32
CA TRP A 37 -16.45 17.25 8.16
C TRP A 37 -17.07 17.94 9.37
N THR A 38 -18.20 17.40 9.85
CA THR A 38 -18.89 17.95 11.03
C THR A 38 -18.00 17.86 12.28
N ALA A 39 -17.33 16.73 12.48
CA ALA A 39 -16.47 16.50 13.64
C ALA A 39 -15.22 17.39 13.65
N ASN A 40 -14.65 17.69 12.47
CA ASN A 40 -13.40 18.44 12.37
C ASN A 40 -13.59 19.92 12.01
N GLY A 41 -14.82 20.36 11.71
CA GLY A 41 -15.11 21.75 11.34
C GLY A 41 -14.41 22.20 10.05
N TRP A 42 -14.20 21.27 9.11
CA TRP A 42 -13.54 21.56 7.84
C TRP A 42 -14.45 22.32 6.87
N ASP A 43 -13.85 23.10 5.98
CA ASP A 43 -14.57 23.81 4.94
C ASP A 43 -15.28 22.80 4.02
N VAL A 44 -16.59 23.00 3.84
CA VAL A 44 -17.43 22.15 2.98
C VAL A 44 -16.93 22.09 1.54
N ALA A 45 -16.23 23.12 1.05
CA ALA A 45 -15.64 23.13 -0.28
C ALA A 45 -14.66 21.95 -0.47
N TRP A 46 -13.93 21.55 0.56
CA TRP A 46 -12.95 20.47 0.48
C TRP A 46 -13.56 19.08 0.29
N LYS A 47 -14.88 18.92 0.45
CA LYS A 47 -15.55 17.65 0.14
C LYS A 47 -15.37 17.25 -1.31
N GLU A 48 -15.10 18.20 -2.21
CA GLU A 48 -14.86 17.90 -3.62
C GLU A 48 -13.66 16.98 -3.87
N PHE A 49 -12.69 16.93 -2.95
CA PHE A 49 -11.51 16.07 -3.04
C PHE A 49 -11.76 14.62 -2.62
N THR A 50 -12.95 14.31 -2.11
CA THR A 50 -13.35 12.94 -1.72
C THR A 50 -14.08 12.19 -2.83
N LYS A 51 -14.22 12.79 -4.01
CA LYS A 51 -14.99 12.21 -5.12
C LYS A 51 -14.46 10.85 -5.58
N ASP A 52 -13.14 10.69 -5.61
CA ASP A 52 -12.49 9.45 -6.09
C ASP A 52 -12.53 8.32 -5.04
N GLU A 53 -12.92 8.62 -3.80
CA GLU A 53 -13.13 7.61 -2.74
C GLU A 53 -14.57 7.07 -2.72
N GLN A 54 -15.45 7.62 -3.56
CA GLN A 54 -16.89 7.33 -3.62
C GLN A 54 -17.29 6.71 -4.97
N PRO A 55 -18.45 6.01 -5.04
CA PRO A 55 -19.25 5.55 -3.90
C PRO A 55 -18.64 4.29 -3.27
N ALA A 56 -18.91 4.11 -1.97
CA ALA A 56 -18.62 2.83 -1.34
C ALA A 56 -19.40 1.69 -2.01
N HIS A 57 -18.77 0.53 -2.15
CA HIS A 57 -19.35 -0.63 -2.83
C HIS A 57 -18.84 -1.94 -2.20
N GLU A 58 -19.62 -3.02 -2.39
CA GLU A 58 -19.24 -4.35 -1.90
C GLU A 58 -18.18 -4.98 -2.81
N VAL A 59 -17.15 -5.55 -2.20
CA VAL A 59 -16.05 -6.24 -2.89
C VAL A 59 -15.88 -7.64 -2.30
N GLU A 60 -15.70 -8.61 -3.19
CA GLU A 60 -15.29 -9.98 -2.89
C GLU A 60 -13.84 -10.16 -3.32
N LEU A 61 -13.02 -10.71 -2.44
CA LEU A 61 -11.63 -11.08 -2.72
C LEU A 61 -11.35 -12.47 -2.18
N ASP A 62 -10.56 -13.22 -2.93
CA ASP A 62 -9.86 -14.40 -2.44
C ASP A 62 -8.80 -14.00 -1.41
N GLY A 63 -8.35 -14.96 -0.60
CA GLY A 63 -7.27 -14.70 0.35
C GLY A 63 -5.93 -14.54 -0.34
N PHE A 64 -5.10 -13.63 0.18
CA PHE A 64 -3.79 -13.31 -0.40
C PHE A 64 -2.75 -13.04 0.69
N ARG A 65 -1.49 -12.96 0.28
CA ARG A 65 -0.40 -12.51 1.16
C ARG A 65 -0.05 -11.06 0.85
N LEU A 66 0.19 -10.28 1.89
CA LEU A 66 0.62 -8.89 1.78
C LEU A 66 1.88 -8.67 2.63
N HIS A 67 2.74 -7.77 2.19
CA HIS A 67 3.83 -7.28 3.04
C HIS A 67 3.21 -6.57 4.26
N LYS A 68 3.71 -6.89 5.45
CA LYS A 68 3.24 -6.26 6.70
C LYS A 68 3.59 -4.76 6.76
N HIS A 69 4.71 -4.39 6.16
CA HIS A 69 5.26 -3.04 6.14
C HIS A 69 5.62 -2.65 4.71
N GLU A 70 5.75 -1.36 4.47
CA GLU A 70 6.29 -0.80 3.23
C GLU A 70 7.69 -1.37 2.94
N VAL A 71 8.07 -1.37 1.66
CA VAL A 71 9.40 -1.80 1.25
C VAL A 71 10.45 -0.86 1.84
N THR A 72 11.44 -1.42 2.53
CA THR A 72 12.48 -0.62 3.18
C THR A 72 13.63 -0.27 2.26
N VAL A 73 14.40 0.76 2.59
CA VAL A 73 15.67 1.10 1.93
C VAL A 73 16.60 -0.11 1.89
N GLY A 74 16.69 -0.89 2.97
CA GLY A 74 17.52 -2.09 3.02
C GLY A 74 17.05 -3.20 2.08
N GLN A 75 15.74 -3.36 1.91
CA GLN A 75 15.15 -4.32 0.96
C GLN A 75 15.37 -3.87 -0.48
N TYR A 76 15.12 -2.59 -0.79
CA TYR A 76 15.36 -2.03 -2.13
C TYR A 76 16.85 -2.04 -2.51
N ALA A 77 17.76 -1.86 -1.54
CA ALA A 77 19.20 -2.03 -1.78
C ALA A 77 19.57 -3.45 -2.24
N LYS A 78 18.92 -4.50 -1.71
CA LYS A 78 19.12 -5.88 -2.17
C LYS A 78 18.64 -6.05 -3.61
N PHE A 79 17.49 -5.47 -3.95
CA PHE A 79 16.94 -5.46 -5.31
C PHE A 79 17.94 -4.85 -6.29
N MET A 80 18.40 -3.61 -6.05
CA MET A 80 19.37 -2.95 -6.92
C MET A 80 20.67 -3.74 -7.06
N ALA A 81 21.18 -4.30 -5.97
CA ALA A 81 22.39 -5.11 -6.00
C ALA A 81 22.22 -6.41 -6.82
N ALA A 82 21.02 -7.00 -6.82
CA ALA A 82 20.73 -8.25 -7.52
C ALA A 82 20.44 -8.06 -9.01
N THR A 83 19.85 -6.92 -9.39
CA THR A 83 19.33 -6.69 -10.76
C THR A 83 20.12 -5.64 -11.54
N GLY A 84 20.93 -4.83 -10.87
CA GLY A 84 21.56 -3.65 -11.46
C GLY A 84 20.56 -2.50 -11.71
N HIS A 85 19.37 -2.56 -11.13
CA HIS A 85 18.36 -1.51 -11.29
C HIS A 85 18.86 -0.15 -10.79
N GLU A 86 18.47 0.91 -11.49
CA GLU A 86 18.84 2.28 -11.13
C GLU A 86 18.26 2.67 -9.77
N ALA A 87 19.01 3.54 -9.09
CA ALA A 87 18.60 4.06 -7.79
C ALA A 87 17.52 5.15 -7.96
N PRO A 88 16.54 5.21 -7.04
CA PRO A 88 15.51 6.25 -7.07
C PRO A 88 16.11 7.63 -6.82
N GLU A 89 15.33 8.66 -7.12
CA GLU A 89 15.74 10.04 -6.83
C GLU A 89 16.02 10.23 -5.33
N TYR A 90 17.05 10.99 -4.99
CA TYR A 90 17.50 11.22 -3.60
C TYR A 90 17.98 9.96 -2.85
N TRP A 91 18.40 8.89 -3.56
CA TRP A 91 18.95 7.69 -2.90
C TRP A 91 20.10 8.00 -1.92
N ALA A 92 20.94 8.99 -2.21
CA ALA A 92 22.05 9.38 -1.35
C ALA A 92 21.61 9.77 0.07
N ASP A 93 20.45 10.43 0.19
CA ASP A 93 19.88 10.87 1.47
C ASP A 93 19.20 9.72 2.23
N GLN A 94 18.72 8.72 1.50
CA GLN A 94 18.09 7.52 2.05
C GLN A 94 19.13 6.48 2.50
N LYS A 95 20.29 6.45 1.84
CA LYS A 95 21.33 5.44 2.02
C LYS A 95 21.84 5.42 3.47
N GLY A 96 21.53 4.35 4.17
CA GLY A 96 21.89 4.14 5.59
C GLY A 96 20.68 4.05 6.52
N GLN A 97 19.50 4.48 6.08
CA GLN A 97 18.24 4.40 6.82
C GLN A 97 17.52 3.08 6.52
N VAL A 98 18.20 1.96 6.74
CA VAL A 98 17.85 0.64 6.16
C VAL A 98 16.47 0.09 6.55
N ASP A 99 15.92 0.53 7.69
CA ASP A 99 14.62 0.10 8.20
C ASP A 99 13.48 1.06 7.86
N LEU A 100 13.78 2.23 7.27
CA LEU A 100 12.76 3.17 6.81
C LEU A 100 12.23 2.78 5.43
N PRO A 101 10.99 3.18 5.08
CA PRO A 101 10.45 3.01 3.74
C PRO A 101 11.32 3.68 2.68
N VAL A 102 11.55 3.00 1.56
CA VAL A 102 12.15 3.64 0.39
C VAL A 102 11.15 4.61 -0.22
N VAL A 103 11.63 5.79 -0.62
CA VAL A 103 10.81 6.85 -1.24
C VAL A 103 11.39 7.28 -2.57
N SER A 104 10.64 8.12 -3.30
CA SER A 104 10.99 8.57 -4.67
C SER A 104 11.10 7.43 -5.67
N VAL A 105 10.35 6.35 -5.43
CA VAL A 105 10.24 5.18 -6.29
C VAL A 105 9.05 5.40 -7.21
N SER A 106 9.26 5.24 -8.52
CA SER A 106 8.16 5.34 -9.49
C SER A 106 7.27 4.09 -9.46
N TRP A 107 6.12 4.16 -10.11
CA TRP A 107 5.26 2.97 -10.24
C TRP A 107 5.94 1.83 -10.99
N ASP A 108 6.73 2.13 -12.03
CA ASP A 108 7.48 1.14 -12.80
C ASP A 108 8.58 0.48 -11.95
N ASP A 109 9.26 1.26 -11.12
CA ASP A 109 10.27 0.74 -10.18
C ASP A 109 9.63 -0.20 -9.15
N ALA A 110 8.45 0.19 -8.62
CA ALA A 110 7.70 -0.64 -7.69
C ALA A 110 7.29 -1.97 -8.35
N GLN A 111 6.85 -1.94 -9.61
CA GLN A 111 6.55 -3.17 -10.36
C GLN A 111 7.80 -4.04 -10.55
N ALA A 112 8.92 -3.43 -10.92
CA ALA A 112 10.17 -4.15 -11.14
C ALA A 112 10.66 -4.82 -9.85
N TYR A 113 10.53 -4.12 -8.72
CA TYR A 113 10.79 -4.68 -7.39
C TYR A 113 9.88 -5.88 -7.08
N CYS A 114 8.56 -5.71 -7.21
CA CYS A 114 7.56 -6.74 -6.97
C CYS A 114 7.83 -8.02 -7.78
N LYS A 115 8.07 -7.85 -9.09
CA LYS A 115 8.45 -8.94 -9.99
C LYS A 115 9.72 -9.67 -9.56
N TRP A 116 10.74 -8.94 -9.11
CA TRP A 116 11.97 -9.54 -8.59
C TRP A 116 11.74 -10.28 -7.27
N ALA A 117 10.95 -9.70 -6.37
CA ALA A 117 10.65 -10.26 -5.05
C ALA A 117 9.71 -11.48 -5.09
N GLY A 118 9.14 -11.80 -6.25
CA GLY A 118 8.32 -12.99 -6.46
C GLY A 118 6.81 -12.79 -6.25
N GLY A 119 6.31 -11.57 -6.46
CA GLY A 119 4.89 -11.25 -6.46
C GLY A 119 4.60 -10.00 -7.24
#